data_AF-A0A2G8K0Y2-F1
#
_entry.id   AF-A0A2G8K0Y2-F1
#
_cell.length_a   1.000
_cell.length_b   1.000
_cell.length_c   1.000
_cell.angle_alpha   90.00
_cell.angle_beta   90.00
_cell.angle_gamma   90.00
#
_symmetry.space_group_name_H-M   'P 1'
#
loop_
_entity.id
_entity.type
_entity.pdbx_description
1 polymer ?
#
loop_
_entity_poly.entity_id
_entity_poly.type
_entity_poly.pdbx_seq_one_letter_code
_entity_poly.pdbx_strand_id
1 'polypeptide(L)'
;MPFEIQPFTRTLQCLRPNMANVNQAAQDQDMFEQALEEQVTEHELRAIAPIIANDRMNVARNLGLENHEIANIEANCYGAGRGGIEETALQMLIRWKRSNGQQATKGILINALRISGFQEVAQTLEGNIN
;
A
#
# COMPACT_ATOMS: atom_id res chain seq x y z
N MET A 1 20.63 -20.74 76.92
CA MET A 1 20.37 -19.38 76.40
C MET A 1 20.31 -19.45 74.88
N PRO A 2 19.14 -19.19 74.28
CA PRO A 2 18.85 -19.32 72.86
C PRO A 2 19.10 -18.00 72.10
N PHE A 3 19.32 -18.08 70.79
CA PHE A 3 19.06 -16.96 69.87
C PHE A 3 18.16 -17.45 68.75
N GLU A 4 16.88 -17.17 68.95
CA GLU A 4 15.81 -17.25 67.97
C GLU A 4 16.01 -16.13 66.94
N ILE A 5 16.13 -16.50 65.66
CA ILE A 5 16.07 -15.54 64.55
C ILE A 5 14.84 -15.92 63.71
N GLN A 6 13.77 -15.15 63.87
CA GLN A 6 12.69 -15.04 62.89
C GLN A 6 13.07 -13.95 61.89
N PRO A 7 12.78 -14.13 60.59
CA PRO A 7 11.99 -13.08 59.97
C PRO A 7 10.95 -13.55 58.96
N PHE A 8 9.79 -12.91 59.10
CA PHE A 8 8.91 -12.39 58.05
C PHE A 8 8.24 -13.37 57.07
N THR A 9 7.00 -13.70 57.43
CA THR A 9 5.92 -13.91 56.47
C THR A 9 5.81 -12.71 55.52
N ARG A 10 6.04 -12.93 54.22
CA ARG A 10 5.54 -12.04 53.17
C ARG A 10 4.94 -12.89 52.06
N THR A 11 3.62 -12.91 52.06
CA THR A 11 2.74 -13.31 50.96
C THR A 11 3.24 -12.67 49.66
N LEU A 12 3.83 -13.48 48.77
CA LEU A 12 3.95 -13.12 47.37
C LEU A 12 2.57 -13.31 46.74
N GLN A 13 1.76 -12.27 46.89
CA GLN A 13 0.66 -12.00 45.97
C GLN A 13 1.31 -11.74 44.61
N CYS A 14 1.48 -12.81 43.81
CA CYS A 14 1.83 -12.66 42.41
C CYS A 14 0.80 -11.72 41.78
N LEU A 15 1.26 -10.53 41.39
CA LEU A 15 0.55 -9.64 40.49
C LEU A 15 0.01 -10.48 39.34
N ARG A 16 -1.32 -10.54 39.22
CA ARG A 16 -1.96 -10.96 37.98
C ARG A 16 -1.39 -10.08 36.87
N PRO A 17 -0.79 -10.64 35.81
CA PRO A 17 -0.52 -9.85 34.62
C PRO A 17 -1.86 -9.32 34.11
N ASN A 18 -1.92 -8.00 33.99
CA ASN A 18 -3.03 -7.24 33.47
C ASN A 18 -3.34 -7.72 32.03
N MET A 19 -4.45 -8.45 31.84
CA MET A 19 -4.91 -9.00 30.56
C MET A 19 -5.52 -7.92 29.63
N ALA A 20 -5.03 -6.69 29.68
CA ALA A 20 -5.61 -5.54 28.96
C ALA A 20 -4.87 -5.15 27.69
N ASN A 21 -3.75 -5.80 27.32
CA ASN A 21 -2.87 -5.33 26.24
C ASN A 21 -2.75 -6.27 25.03
N VAL A 22 -3.79 -7.06 24.73
CA VAL A 22 -3.80 -7.92 23.52
C VAL A 22 -4.64 -7.33 22.39
N ASN A 23 -5.46 -6.31 22.66
CA ASN A 23 -6.38 -5.72 21.67
C ASN A 23 -5.76 -4.56 20.86
N GLN A 24 -4.69 -3.92 21.34
CA GLN A 24 -4.12 -2.76 20.63
C GLN A 24 -3.33 -3.17 19.37
N ALA A 25 -2.66 -4.32 19.39
CA ALA A 25 -1.91 -4.82 18.23
C ALA A 25 -2.82 -5.42 17.14
N ALA A 26 -3.97 -5.96 17.53
CA ALA A 26 -4.92 -6.55 16.59
C ALA A 26 -5.70 -5.48 15.79
N GLN A 27 -5.98 -4.32 16.39
CA GLN A 27 -6.66 -3.22 15.69
C GLN A 27 -5.77 -2.49 14.68
N ASP A 28 -4.46 -2.44 14.93
CA ASP A 28 -3.50 -1.78 14.05
C ASP A 28 -3.24 -2.60 12.77
N GLN A 29 -3.18 -3.93 12.89
CA GLN A 29 -3.08 -4.83 11.73
C GLN A 29 -4.38 -4.87 10.90
N ASP A 30 -5.55 -4.88 11.54
CA ASP A 30 -6.85 -4.91 10.85
C ASP A 30 -7.11 -3.60 10.07
N MET A 31 -6.75 -2.43 10.62
CA MET A 31 -6.89 -1.16 9.89
C MET A 31 -5.91 -1.02 8.71
N PHE A 32 -4.67 -1.51 8.85
CA PHE A 32 -3.68 -1.43 7.78
C PHE A 32 -4.07 -2.30 6.58
N GLU A 33 -4.60 -3.50 6.83
CA GLU A 33 -5.05 -4.41 5.79
C GLU A 33 -6.31 -3.86 5.07
N GLN A 34 -7.26 -3.28 5.80
CA GLN A 34 -8.43 -2.60 5.22
C GLN A 34 -8.04 -1.43 4.31
N ALA A 35 -6.97 -0.72 4.65
CA ALA A 35 -6.57 0.46 3.92
C ALA A 35 -5.72 0.14 2.66
N LEU A 36 -5.20 -1.10 2.58
CA LEU A 36 -4.68 -1.69 1.33
C LEU A 36 -5.78 -2.17 0.39
N GLU A 37 -6.94 -2.56 0.93
CA GLU A 37 -8.16 -2.88 0.17
C GLU A 37 -8.91 -1.63 -0.30
N GLU A 38 -8.51 -0.44 0.16
CA GLU A 38 -9.06 0.82 -0.33
C GLU A 38 -8.79 0.98 -1.83
N GLN A 39 -9.81 1.42 -2.56
CA GLN A 39 -9.68 1.72 -3.98
C GLN A 39 -8.74 2.90 -4.17
N VAL A 40 -7.78 2.75 -5.09
CA VAL A 40 -6.88 3.87 -5.38
C VAL A 40 -7.67 5.06 -5.96
N THR A 41 -7.38 6.25 -5.44
CA THR A 41 -8.03 7.46 -5.91
C THR A 41 -7.36 8.00 -7.16
N GLU A 42 -8.11 8.68 -8.03
CA GLU A 42 -7.53 9.30 -9.25
C GLU A 42 -6.48 10.37 -8.91
N HIS A 43 -6.59 10.99 -7.74
CA HIS A 43 -5.61 11.94 -7.24
C HIS A 43 -4.25 11.28 -7.01
N GLU A 44 -4.21 10.11 -6.38
CA GLU A 44 -2.98 9.34 -6.18
C GLU A 44 -2.38 8.87 -7.51
N LEU A 45 -3.22 8.38 -8.43
CA LEU A 45 -2.77 8.00 -9.77
C LEU A 45 -2.11 9.18 -10.50
N ARG A 46 -2.64 10.39 -10.36
CA ARG A 46 -2.07 11.60 -10.97
C ARG A 46 -0.74 12.02 -10.35
N ALA A 47 -0.53 11.77 -9.06
CA ALA A 47 0.74 12.01 -8.39
C ALA A 47 1.83 11.00 -8.82
N ILE A 48 1.43 9.74 -9.08
CA ILE A 48 2.34 8.65 -9.44
C ILE A 48 2.69 8.65 -10.94
N ALA A 49 1.73 9.01 -11.80
CA ALA A 49 1.88 9.03 -13.26
C ALA A 49 3.19 9.68 -13.77
N PRO A 50 3.60 10.89 -13.33
CA PRO A 50 4.84 11.49 -13.80
C PRO A 50 6.09 10.69 -13.37
N ILE A 51 6.04 10.02 -12.22
CA ILE A 51 7.17 9.26 -11.68
C ILE A 51 7.39 7.97 -12.48
N ILE A 52 6.29 7.29 -12.82
CA ILE A 52 6.34 6.04 -13.60
C ILE A 52 6.37 6.29 -15.11
N ALA A 53 6.34 7.54 -15.58
CA ALA A 53 6.13 7.86 -17.00
C ALA A 53 7.13 7.17 -17.94
N ASN A 54 8.38 7.03 -17.50
CA ASN A 54 9.44 6.34 -18.25
C ASN A 54 9.21 4.82 -18.35
N ASP A 55 8.75 4.17 -17.27
CA ASP A 55 8.53 2.72 -17.19
C ASP A 55 7.04 2.34 -17.21
N ARG A 56 6.19 3.23 -17.71
CA ARG A 56 4.72 3.08 -17.71
C ARG A 56 4.25 1.76 -18.33
N MET A 57 4.96 1.28 -19.35
CA MET A 57 4.64 0.00 -20.01
C MET A 57 4.88 -1.20 -19.09
N ASN A 58 5.98 -1.17 -18.32
CA ASN A 58 6.30 -2.24 -17.40
C ASN A 58 5.31 -2.25 -16.23
N VAL A 59 5.01 -1.06 -15.68
CA VAL A 59 4.00 -0.89 -14.63
C VAL A 59 2.63 -1.36 -15.12
N ALA A 60 2.18 -0.94 -16.31
CA ALA A 60 0.91 -1.36 -16.89
C ALA A 60 0.80 -2.88 -17.07
N ARG A 61 1.88 -3.53 -17.54
CA ARG A 61 1.93 -5.00 -17.65
C ARG A 61 1.86 -5.69 -16.30
N ASN A 62 2.57 -5.18 -15.29
CA ASN A 62 2.53 -5.70 -13.93
C ASN A 62 1.16 -5.50 -13.26
N LEU A 63 0.44 -4.46 -13.66
CA LEU A 63 -0.96 -4.22 -13.29
C LEU A 63 -1.96 -5.14 -14.02
N GLY A 64 -1.49 -5.98 -14.94
CA GLY A 64 -2.33 -6.92 -15.69
C GLY A 64 -3.04 -6.32 -16.90
N LEU A 65 -2.64 -5.13 -17.36
CA LEU A 65 -3.14 -4.59 -18.63
C LEU A 65 -2.58 -5.39 -19.80
N GLU A 66 -3.45 -5.73 -20.74
CA GLU A 66 -3.06 -6.44 -21.94
C GLU A 66 -2.27 -5.53 -22.89
N ASN A 67 -1.31 -6.11 -23.62
CA ASN A 67 -0.47 -5.36 -24.56
C ASN A 67 -1.27 -4.58 -25.61
N HIS A 68 -2.44 -5.10 -26.02
CA HIS A 68 -3.30 -4.43 -26.98
C HIS A 68 -3.95 -3.16 -26.39
N GLU A 69 -4.29 -3.17 -25.09
CA GLU A 69 -4.82 -1.99 -24.40
C GLU A 69 -3.74 -0.92 -24.24
N ILE A 70 -2.53 -1.34 -23.85
CA ILE A 70 -1.35 -0.48 -23.72
C ILE A 70 -1.06 0.21 -25.06
N ALA A 71 -1.03 -0.55 -26.16
CA ALA A 71 -0.78 -0.02 -27.50
C ALA A 71 -1.89 0.95 -27.95
N ASN A 72 -3.15 0.67 -27.63
CA ASN A 72 -4.26 1.56 -27.96
C ASN A 72 -4.17 2.89 -27.20
N ILE A 73 -3.80 2.86 -25.91
CA ILE A 73 -3.58 4.07 -25.10
C ILE A 73 -2.40 4.87 -25.64
N GLU A 74 -1.29 4.19 -25.95
CA GLU A 74 -0.13 4.86 -26.55
C GLU A 74 -0.51 5.53 -27.87
N ALA A 75 -1.18 4.83 -28.78
CA ALA A 75 -1.61 5.41 -30.05
C ALA A 75 -2.55 6.62 -29.87
N ASN A 76 -3.42 6.59 -28.86
CA ASN A 76 -4.34 7.69 -28.55
C ASN A 76 -3.64 8.90 -27.91
N CYS A 77 -2.59 8.68 -27.13
CA CYS A 77 -1.83 9.75 -26.46
C CYS A 77 -0.66 10.29 -27.30
N TYR A 78 -0.12 9.52 -28.25
CA TYR A 78 0.97 9.96 -29.14
C TYR A 78 0.53 10.93 -30.25
N GLY A 79 -0.78 11.15 -30.43
CA GLY A 79 -1.32 12.08 -31.41
C GLY A 79 -1.08 13.54 -31.02
N ALA A 80 -0.17 14.21 -31.74
CA ALA A 80 0.03 15.66 -31.87
C ALA A 80 -0.55 16.53 -30.73
N GLY A 81 0.18 16.63 -29.61
CA GLY A 81 -0.04 17.67 -28.59
C GLY A 81 -0.86 17.29 -27.36
N ARG A 82 -1.09 16.00 -27.08
CA ARG A 82 -1.97 15.52 -25.99
C ARG A 82 -1.30 15.06 -24.69
N GLY A 83 -0.17 15.64 -24.27
CA GLY A 83 0.31 15.48 -22.88
C GLY A 83 1.44 14.45 -22.64
N GLY A 84 2.03 13.91 -23.70
CA GLY A 84 3.32 13.21 -23.62
C GLY A 84 3.30 11.89 -22.83
N ILE A 85 4.48 11.48 -22.36
CA ILE A 85 4.68 10.20 -21.65
C ILE A 85 3.98 10.16 -20.28
N GLU A 86 3.81 11.31 -19.63
CA GLU A 86 3.16 11.44 -18.31
C GLU A 86 1.65 11.27 -18.41
N GLU A 87 0.99 11.95 -19.36
CA GLU A 87 -0.44 11.74 -19.64
C GLU A 87 -0.69 10.29 -20.08
N THR A 88 0.20 9.72 -20.90
CA THR A 88 0.08 8.31 -21.30
C THR A 88 0.10 7.38 -20.09
N ALA A 89 0.99 7.63 -19.12
CA ALA A 89 1.05 6.85 -17.89
C ALA A 89 -0.21 7.01 -17.04
N LEU A 90 -0.72 8.24 -16.92
CA LEU A 90 -1.98 8.51 -16.22
C LEU A 90 -3.16 7.76 -16.87
N GLN A 91 -3.27 7.80 -18.20
CA GLN A 91 -4.31 7.10 -18.94
C GLN A 91 -4.21 5.57 -18.76
N MET A 92 -2.99 5.01 -18.70
CA MET A 92 -2.78 3.59 -18.39
C MET A 92 -3.29 3.24 -16.97
N LEU A 93 -2.95 4.04 -15.97
CA LEU A 93 -3.43 3.84 -14.60
C LEU A 93 -4.96 3.97 -14.49
N ILE A 94 -5.55 4.96 -15.16
CA ILE A 94 -7.01 5.13 -15.21
C ILE A 94 -7.67 3.95 -15.92
N ARG A 95 -7.09 3.44 -17.01
CA ARG A 95 -7.60 2.26 -17.72
C ARG A 95 -7.57 1.04 -16.81
N TRP A 96 -6.45 0.80 -16.14
CA TRP A 96 -6.32 -0.30 -15.18
C TRP A 96 -7.40 -0.22 -14.09
N LYS A 97 -7.57 0.96 -13.48
CA LYS A 97 -8.61 1.19 -12.48
C LYS A 97 -10.01 0.91 -13.02
N ARG A 98 -10.32 1.37 -14.23
CA ARG A 98 -11.63 1.13 -14.87
C ARG A 98 -11.83 -0.34 -15.23
N SER A 99 -10.78 -1.04 -15.64
CA SER A 99 -10.83 -2.47 -15.99
C SER A 99 -11.06 -3.35 -14.76
N ASN A 100 -10.40 -3.02 -13.64
CA ASN A 100 -10.47 -3.78 -12.39
C ASN A 100 -11.59 -3.31 -11.45
N GLY A 101 -12.16 -2.13 -11.68
CA GLY A 101 -13.25 -1.58 -10.89
C GLY A 101 -12.91 -1.49 -9.40
N GLN A 102 -13.71 -2.17 -8.56
CA GLN A 102 -13.50 -2.22 -7.11
C GLN A 102 -12.25 -3.01 -6.70
N GLN A 103 -11.70 -3.85 -7.58
CA GLN A 103 -10.46 -4.58 -7.33
C GLN A 103 -9.21 -3.74 -7.59
N ALA A 104 -9.34 -2.51 -8.08
CA ALA A 104 -8.24 -1.58 -8.27
C ALA A 104 -7.78 -0.98 -6.93
N THR A 105 -7.26 -1.84 -6.06
CA THR A 105 -6.88 -1.47 -4.69
C THR A 105 -5.47 -0.93 -4.63
N LYS A 106 -5.17 -0.15 -3.58
CA LYS A 106 -3.83 0.39 -3.34
C LYS A 106 -2.79 -0.73 -3.23
N GLY A 107 -3.13 -1.86 -2.60
CA GLY A 107 -2.23 -3.01 -2.49
C GLY A 107 -1.73 -3.55 -3.83
N ILE A 108 -2.60 -3.65 -4.84
CA ILE A 108 -2.20 -4.11 -6.19
C ILE A 108 -1.28 -3.09 -6.85
N LEU A 109 -1.60 -1.79 -6.71
CA LEU A 109 -0.76 -0.73 -7.26
C LEU A 109 0.63 -0.71 -6.61
N ILE A 110 0.70 -0.77 -5.28
CA ILE A 110 1.95 -0.82 -4.49
C ILE A 110 2.79 -2.02 -4.94
N ASN A 111 2.17 -3.19 -5.06
CA ASN A 111 2.88 -4.39 -5.50
C ASN A 111 3.43 -4.25 -6.93
N ALA A 112 2.63 -3.72 -7.87
CA ALA A 112 3.07 -3.49 -9.25
C ALA A 112 4.20 -2.45 -9.33
N LEU A 113 4.14 -1.40 -8.52
CA LEU A 113 5.21 -0.40 -8.40
C LEU A 113 6.50 -1.04 -7.87
N ARG A 114 6.42 -1.88 -6.84
CA ARG A 114 7.57 -2.58 -6.26
C ARG A 114 8.23 -3.52 -7.26
N ILE A 115 7.44 -4.30 -8.00
CA ILE A 115 7.95 -5.19 -9.07
C ILE A 115 8.62 -4.39 -10.19
N SER A 116 8.11 -3.20 -10.47
CA SER A 116 8.63 -2.30 -11.50
C SER A 116 9.84 -1.47 -11.05
N GLY A 117 10.28 -1.61 -9.78
CA GLY A 117 11.44 -0.91 -9.24
C GLY A 117 11.15 0.43 -8.55
N PHE A 118 9.88 0.84 -8.44
CA PHE A 118 9.44 2.08 -7.80
C PHE A 118 9.16 1.91 -6.31
N GLN A 119 10.11 1.32 -5.56
CA GLN A 119 9.92 1.03 -4.14
C GLN A 119 9.70 2.30 -3.31
N GLU A 120 10.41 3.39 -3.59
CA GLU A 120 10.25 4.66 -2.86
C GLU A 120 8.84 5.26 -3.03
N VAL A 121 8.26 5.11 -4.23
CA VAL A 121 6.89 5.57 -4.52
C VAL A 121 5.88 4.67 -3.81
N ALA A 122 6.11 3.36 -3.83
CA ALA A 122 5.29 2.39 -3.11
C ALA A 122 5.27 2.68 -1.62
N GLN A 123 6.42 2.93 -0.99
CA GLN A 123 6.53 3.28 0.42
C GLN A 123 5.87 4.61 0.75
N THR A 124 5.98 5.60 -0.14
CA THR A 124 5.29 6.88 0.01
C THR A 124 3.77 6.70 -0.04
N LEU A 125 3.28 5.83 -0.92
CA LEU A 125 1.87 5.52 -1.02
C LEU A 125 1.39 4.76 0.23
N GLU A 126 2.14 3.77 0.70
CA GLU A 126 1.88 3.06 1.96
C GLU A 126 1.84 4.01 3.18
N GLY A 127 2.77 4.96 3.27
CA GLY A 127 2.82 5.92 4.39
C GLY A 127 1.71 6.96 4.38
N ASN A 128 1.05 7.20 3.24
CA ASN A 128 -0.12 8.08 3.15
C ASN A 128 -1.44 7.36 3.50
N ILE A 129 -1.39 6.04 3.69
CA ILE A 129 -2.49 5.24 4.19
C ILE A 129 -2.41 5.28 5.73
N ASN A 130 -2.94 6.34 6.35
CA ASN A 130 -2.96 6.53 7.81
C ASN A 130 -4.30 7.09 8.29
#